data_AF-A0A0S8CQY2-F1
#
_entry.id   AF-A0A0S8CQY2-F1
#
_cell.length_a   1.000
_cell.length_b   1.000
_cell.length_c   1.000
_cell.angle_alpha   90.00
_cell.angle_beta   90.00
_cell.angle_gamma   90.00
#
_symmetry.space_group_name_H-M   'P 1'
#
loop_
_entity.id
_entity.type
_entity.pdbx_description
1 polymer ?
#
loop_
_entity_poly.entity_id
_entity_poly.type
_entity_poly.pdbx_seq_one_letter_code
_entity_poly.pdbx_strand_id
1 'polypeptide(L)'
;MAGTPYKRVLLKFSGEALMGDTDFGISTDVLNYVAGEVKQVLELGIEVGLVVGAGNIFRGVAGASKGMDRSTADNMGMLATVINSLAMQDALERNNIVTRVMSAFPMPSVCEPYIRRRAIRHLEKGRVVVCAAGIGTPYFTTDTAAVIRALEIEADLICKATRVDGVFDMDPLMHPEAVKFDTLSYTDVLKKSLRVMDAAAISLARDNKIPIIVLNMKIPANIKKAVSGERIGTIVQEHKS
;
A
#
# COMPACT_ATOMS: atom_id res chain seq x y z
N MET A 1 5.38 27.49 5.65
CA MET A 1 5.68 26.22 4.93
C MET A 1 4.77 26.20 3.72
N ALA A 2 5.31 25.99 2.51
CA ALA A 2 4.46 25.77 1.35
C ALA A 2 3.57 24.55 1.65
N GLY A 3 2.25 24.70 1.56
CA GLY A 3 1.30 23.66 1.94
C GLY A 3 1.52 22.39 1.11
N THR A 4 1.44 21.22 1.74
CA THR A 4 1.46 19.95 1.02
C THR A 4 0.24 19.87 0.10
N PRO A 5 0.37 19.29 -1.11
CA PRO A 5 -0.76 19.14 -2.02
C PRO A 5 -1.82 18.16 -1.52
N TYR A 6 -1.47 17.30 -0.56
CA TYR A 6 -2.34 16.27 0.00
C TYR A 6 -2.51 16.48 1.51
N LYS A 7 -3.74 16.29 1.99
CA LYS A 7 -4.09 16.24 3.41
C LYS A 7 -3.97 14.82 3.94
N ARG A 8 -4.40 13.83 3.15
CA ARG A 8 -4.46 12.43 3.57
C ARG A 8 -3.97 11.53 2.46
N VAL A 9 -3.12 10.57 2.81
CA VAL A 9 -2.54 9.61 1.86
C VAL A 9 -2.74 8.18 2.35
N LEU A 10 -2.89 7.25 1.41
CA LEU A 10 -2.79 5.82 1.70
C LEU A 10 -1.49 5.28 1.12
N LEU A 11 -0.59 4.83 1.99
CA LEU A 11 0.64 4.16 1.56
C LEU A 11 0.40 2.66 1.50
N LYS A 12 0.69 2.05 0.35
CA LYS A 12 0.57 0.62 0.13
C LYS A 12 1.95 0.02 -0.06
N PHE A 13 2.30 -0.93 0.81
CA PHE A 13 3.53 -1.72 0.72
C PHE A 13 3.21 -3.14 0.27
N SER A 14 4.04 -3.73 -0.60
CA SER A 14 3.98 -5.19 -0.81
C SER A 14 4.42 -5.91 0.47
N GLY A 15 3.88 -7.11 0.75
CA GLY A 15 4.41 -7.94 1.82
C GLY A 15 5.87 -8.32 1.57
N GLU A 16 6.21 -8.62 0.31
CA GLU A 16 7.58 -8.97 -0.09
C GLU A 16 8.58 -7.85 0.19
N ALA A 17 8.12 -6.59 0.23
CA ALA A 17 8.98 -5.49 0.60
C ALA A 17 9.55 -5.65 2.01
N LEU A 18 8.80 -6.27 2.92
CA LEU A 18 9.17 -6.42 4.33
C LEU A 18 10.23 -7.50 4.57
N MET A 19 10.59 -8.33 3.59
CA MET A 19 11.58 -9.40 3.79
C MET A 19 13.02 -8.88 3.89
N GLY A 20 13.31 -7.70 3.34
CA GLY A 20 14.70 -7.26 3.17
C GLY A 20 15.45 -8.23 2.26
N ASP A 21 16.59 -8.74 2.74
CA ASP A 21 17.45 -9.69 2.02
C ASP A 21 17.10 -11.16 2.32
N THR A 22 16.05 -11.44 3.12
CA THR A 22 15.60 -12.82 3.37
C THR A 22 14.58 -13.29 2.33
N ASP A 23 14.46 -14.61 2.19
CA ASP A 23 13.48 -15.22 1.29
C ASP A 23 12.07 -15.36 1.89
N PHE A 24 11.95 -15.17 3.20
CA PHE A 24 10.71 -15.35 3.96
C PHE A 24 10.72 -14.51 5.25
N GLY A 25 9.53 -14.17 5.74
CA GLY A 25 9.34 -13.56 7.05
C GLY A 25 9.34 -12.04 7.02
N ILE A 26 9.79 -11.41 8.11
CA ILE A 26 9.75 -9.97 8.31
C ILE A 26 11.11 -9.50 8.82
N SER A 27 11.73 -8.55 8.12
CA SER A 27 12.96 -7.90 8.54
C SER A 27 12.65 -6.71 9.43
N THR A 28 13.22 -6.72 10.64
CA THR A 28 13.12 -5.60 11.59
C THR A 28 13.76 -4.33 11.06
N ASP A 29 14.83 -4.43 10.27
CA ASP A 29 15.52 -3.27 9.69
C ASP A 29 14.65 -2.59 8.64
N VAL A 30 13.97 -3.39 7.80
CA VAL A 30 13.02 -2.84 6.84
C VAL A 30 11.81 -2.22 7.53
N LEU A 31 11.29 -2.84 8.59
CA LEU A 31 10.20 -2.24 9.37
C LEU A 31 10.61 -0.90 9.98
N ASN A 32 11.82 -0.81 10.54
CA ASN A 32 12.35 0.43 11.11
C ASN A 32 12.53 1.50 10.02
N TYR A 33 13.03 1.11 8.84
CA TYR A 33 13.14 1.99 7.69
C TYR A 33 11.78 2.54 7.24
N VAL A 34 10.77 1.66 7.08
CA VAL A 34 9.40 2.07 6.71
C VAL A 34 8.79 2.97 7.77
N ALA A 35 8.99 2.69 9.07
CA ALA A 35 8.53 3.56 10.14
C ALA A 35 9.16 4.96 10.07
N GLY A 36 10.46 5.04 9.71
CA GLY A 36 11.15 6.30 9.45
C GLY A 36 10.58 7.08 8.26
N GLU A 37 10.26 6.41 7.15
CA GLU A 37 9.61 7.05 6.00
C GLU A 37 8.20 7.54 6.35
N VAL A 38 7.42 6.76 7.12
CA VAL A 38 6.10 7.20 7.60
C VAL A 38 6.22 8.40 8.52
N LYS A 39 7.22 8.42 9.42
CA LYS A 39 7.49 9.55 10.31
C LYS A 39 7.70 10.84 9.52
N GLN A 40 8.53 10.78 8.47
CA GLN A 40 8.81 11.92 7.61
C GLN A 40 7.56 12.49 6.92
N VAL A 41 6.57 11.65 6.60
CA VAL A 41 5.28 12.08 6.04
C VAL A 41 4.42 12.74 7.12
N LEU A 42 4.36 12.16 8.32
CA LEU A 42 3.62 12.75 9.45
C LEU A 42 4.17 14.11 9.88
N GLU A 43 5.49 14.32 9.79
CA GLU A 43 6.14 15.61 10.06
C GLU A 43 5.70 16.73 9.11
N LEU A 44 5.11 16.38 7.96
CA LEU A 44 4.49 17.34 7.05
C LEU A 44 3.05 17.71 7.45
N GLY A 45 2.49 17.09 8.49
CA GLY A 45 1.10 17.25 8.89
C GLY A 45 0.10 16.44 8.06
N ILE A 46 0.58 15.48 7.25
CA ILE A 46 -0.25 14.62 6.42
C ILE A 46 -0.79 13.46 7.26
N GLU A 47 -2.07 13.15 7.08
CA GLU A 47 -2.73 12.00 7.69
C GLU A 47 -2.42 10.71 6.90
N VAL A 48 -2.00 9.64 7.58
CA VAL A 48 -1.46 8.43 6.92
C VAL A 48 -2.30 7.18 7.22
N GLY A 49 -2.88 6.62 6.16
CA GLY A 49 -3.38 5.24 6.12
C GLY A 49 -2.33 4.29 5.54
N LEU A 50 -2.24 3.07 6.06
CA LEU A 50 -1.32 2.04 5.61
C LEU A 50 -2.05 0.76 5.21
N VAL A 51 -1.64 0.15 4.10
CA VAL A 51 -2.01 -1.22 3.71
C VAL A 51 -0.74 -2.00 3.40
N VAL A 52 -0.61 -3.18 4.01
CA VAL A 52 0.55 -4.04 3.84
C VAL A 52 0.11 -5.39 3.25
N GLY A 53 0.74 -5.78 2.15
CA GLY A 53 0.51 -7.09 1.53
C GLY A 53 1.04 -8.26 2.36
N ALA A 54 0.89 -9.49 1.87
CA ALA A 54 1.23 -10.71 2.61
C ALA A 54 2.27 -11.62 1.93
N GLY A 55 2.81 -11.23 0.76
CA GLY A 55 3.65 -12.12 -0.07
C GLY A 55 4.97 -12.61 0.57
N ASN A 56 5.33 -12.07 1.73
CA ASN A 56 6.45 -12.51 2.56
C ASN A 56 6.14 -13.66 3.52
N ILE A 57 4.87 -13.87 3.87
CA ILE A 57 4.41 -14.96 4.74
C ILE A 57 3.59 -15.96 3.94
N PHE A 58 2.76 -15.47 3.02
CA PHE A 58 1.88 -16.33 2.22
C PHE A 58 1.74 -15.81 0.79
N ARG A 59 2.15 -16.65 -0.19
CA ARG A 59 1.97 -16.40 -1.62
C ARG A 59 0.83 -17.26 -2.15
N GLY A 60 -0.40 -16.76 -2.03
CA GLY A 60 -1.62 -17.57 -2.25
C GLY A 60 -1.74 -18.26 -3.61
N VAL A 61 -1.18 -17.67 -4.68
CA VAL A 61 -1.16 -18.30 -6.00
C VAL A 61 -0.35 -19.60 -6.00
N ALA A 62 0.75 -19.67 -5.25
CA ALA A 62 1.58 -20.87 -5.14
C ALA A 62 0.94 -21.95 -4.25
N GLY A 63 0.06 -21.57 -3.32
CA GLY A 63 -0.72 -22.51 -2.51
C GLY A 63 -1.89 -23.11 -3.28
N ALA A 64 -2.67 -22.27 -3.97
CA ALA A 64 -3.80 -22.72 -4.80
C ALA A 64 -3.34 -23.61 -5.96
N SER A 65 -2.19 -23.31 -6.58
CA SER A 65 -1.59 -24.13 -7.64
C SER A 65 -1.14 -25.52 -7.16
N LYS A 66 -1.10 -25.77 -5.84
CA LYS A 66 -0.75 -27.06 -5.23
C LYS A 66 -1.95 -27.85 -4.71
N GLY A 67 -3.17 -27.48 -5.13
CA GLY A 67 -4.41 -28.20 -4.80
C GLY A 67 -5.20 -27.64 -3.61
N MET A 68 -4.79 -26.49 -3.06
CA MET A 68 -5.56 -25.79 -2.02
C MET A 68 -6.75 -25.05 -2.63
N ASP A 69 -7.90 -25.07 -1.95
CA ASP A 69 -9.04 -24.23 -2.31
C ASP A 69 -8.65 -22.74 -2.33
N ARG A 70 -9.09 -22.02 -3.36
CA ARG A 70 -8.72 -20.61 -3.56
C ARG A 70 -9.19 -19.72 -2.42
N SER A 71 -10.41 -19.95 -1.92
CA SER A 71 -10.99 -19.13 -0.83
C SER A 71 -10.20 -19.31 0.46
N THR A 72 -9.79 -20.55 0.74
CA THR A 72 -8.94 -20.90 1.88
C THR A 72 -7.57 -20.24 1.78
N ALA A 73 -6.93 -20.28 0.60
CA ALA A 73 -5.66 -19.61 0.37
C ALA A 73 -5.76 -18.09 0.58
N ASP A 74 -6.80 -17.44 0.04
CA ASP A 74 -6.98 -16.00 0.23
C ASP A 74 -7.23 -15.63 1.70
N ASN A 75 -7.96 -16.47 2.46
CA ASN A 75 -8.10 -16.30 3.92
C ASN A 75 -6.76 -16.38 4.66
N MET A 76 -5.90 -17.34 4.29
CA MET A 76 -4.54 -17.43 4.84
C MET A 76 -3.72 -16.18 4.50
N GLY A 77 -3.83 -15.68 3.27
CA GLY A 77 -3.23 -14.42 2.85
C GLY A 77 -3.70 -13.22 3.67
N MET A 78 -5.02 -13.11 3.92
CA MET A 78 -5.58 -12.05 4.76
C MET A 78 -5.09 -12.13 6.20
N LEU A 79 -5.00 -13.32 6.80
CA LEU A 79 -4.39 -13.50 8.13
C LEU A 79 -2.91 -13.11 8.14
N ALA A 80 -2.16 -13.44 7.10
CA ALA A 80 -0.78 -13.01 6.95
C ALA A 80 -0.63 -11.46 6.89
N THR A 81 -1.58 -10.74 6.26
CA THR A 81 -1.57 -9.26 6.33
C THR A 81 -1.78 -8.73 7.74
N VAL A 82 -2.53 -9.44 8.60
CA VAL A 82 -2.70 -9.07 10.02
C VAL A 82 -1.38 -9.21 10.75
N ILE A 83 -0.64 -10.31 10.54
CA ILE A 83 0.68 -10.52 11.14
C ILE A 83 1.63 -9.38 10.75
N ASN A 84 1.71 -9.03 9.46
CA ASN A 84 2.51 -7.91 8.99
C ASN A 84 2.07 -6.56 9.60
N SER A 85 0.76 -6.36 9.76
CA SER A 85 0.21 -5.12 10.32
C SER A 85 0.57 -4.95 11.79
N LEU A 86 0.57 -6.03 12.58
CA LEU A 86 1.01 -6.01 13.97
C LEU A 86 2.51 -5.72 14.08
N ALA A 87 3.33 -6.31 13.22
CA ALA A 87 4.76 -6.04 13.18
C ALA A 87 5.06 -4.58 12.78
N MET A 88 4.29 -4.03 11.83
CA MET A 88 4.38 -2.63 11.45
C MET A 88 3.93 -1.69 12.57
N GLN A 89 2.88 -2.05 13.32
CA GLN A 89 2.43 -1.29 14.48
C GLN A 89 3.53 -1.18 15.53
N ASP A 90 4.16 -2.30 15.92
CA ASP A 90 5.28 -2.29 16.87
C ASP A 90 6.41 -1.36 16.40
N ALA A 91 6.82 -1.46 15.14
CA ALA A 91 7.89 -0.63 14.60
C ALA A 91 7.54 0.86 14.57
N LEU A 92 6.28 1.22 14.26
CA LEU A 92 5.80 2.60 14.33
C LEU A 92 5.79 3.10 15.78
N GLU A 93 5.30 2.30 16.73
CA GLU A 93 5.21 2.67 18.14
C GLU A 93 6.59 2.83 18.78
N ARG A 94 7.56 1.97 18.44
CA ARG A 94 8.98 2.15 18.82
C ARG A 94 9.59 3.45 18.28
N ASN A 95 9.02 4.01 17.22
CA ASN A 95 9.39 5.32 16.65
C ASN A 95 8.51 6.48 17.17
N ASN A 96 7.77 6.26 18.26
CA ASN A 96 6.85 7.21 18.90
C ASN A 96 5.68 7.64 18.00
N ILE A 97 5.26 6.78 17.06
CA ILE A 97 4.12 7.04 16.18
C ILE A 97 2.91 6.30 16.73
N VAL A 98 1.91 7.07 17.18
CA VAL A 98 0.66 6.49 17.70
C VAL A 98 -0.09 5.81 16.55
N THR A 99 -0.28 4.49 16.67
CA THR A 99 -0.77 3.66 15.57
C THR A 99 -2.01 2.87 15.97
N ARG A 100 -2.89 2.57 15.01
CA ARG A 100 -4.05 1.70 15.20
C ARG A 100 -4.17 0.70 14.05
N VAL A 101 -4.07 -0.58 14.37
CA VAL A 101 -4.39 -1.66 13.42
C VAL A 101 -5.90 -1.89 13.43
N MET A 102 -6.49 -1.87 12.23
CA MET A 102 -7.91 -2.08 11.99
C MET A 102 -8.10 -3.20 10.97
N SER A 103 -8.70 -4.31 11.37
CA SER A 103 -8.85 -5.51 10.53
C SER A 103 -10.25 -5.62 9.93
N ALA A 104 -10.34 -6.06 8.68
CA ALA A 104 -11.60 -6.45 8.06
C ALA A 104 -12.22 -7.69 8.73
N PHE A 105 -11.39 -8.56 9.31
CA PHE A 105 -11.84 -9.66 10.15
C PHE A 105 -12.02 -9.21 11.60
N PRO A 106 -13.13 -9.54 12.26
CA PRO A 106 -13.26 -9.36 13.70
C PRO A 106 -12.21 -10.21 14.43
N MET A 107 -11.27 -9.55 15.11
CA MET A 107 -10.21 -10.22 15.89
C MET A 107 -10.15 -9.61 17.30
N PRO A 108 -11.12 -9.96 18.17
CA PRO A 108 -11.15 -9.47 19.55
C PRO A 108 -9.81 -9.71 20.24
N SER A 109 -9.39 -8.76 21.08
CA SER A 109 -8.11 -8.79 21.82
C SER A 109 -6.84 -8.61 20.98
N VAL A 110 -6.89 -8.68 19.65
CA VAL A 110 -5.72 -8.55 18.78
C VAL A 110 -5.65 -7.16 18.14
N CYS A 111 -6.73 -6.73 17.48
CA CYS A 111 -6.78 -5.42 16.82
C CYS A 111 -8.23 -4.90 16.73
N GLU A 112 -8.39 -3.62 16.37
CA GLU A 112 -9.72 -3.04 16.24
C GLU A 112 -10.43 -3.61 14.99
N PRO A 113 -11.76 -3.80 15.01
CA PRO A 113 -12.49 -4.04 13.76
C PRO A 113 -12.45 -2.79 12.88
N TYR A 114 -12.39 -2.96 11.57
CA TYR A 114 -12.47 -1.84 10.64
C TYR A 114 -13.86 -1.19 10.71
N ILE A 115 -13.89 0.08 11.13
CA ILE A 115 -15.07 0.93 11.12
C ILE A 115 -14.66 2.26 10.50
N ARG A 116 -15.18 2.56 9.30
CA ARG A 116 -14.82 3.76 8.52
C ARG A 116 -14.76 5.04 9.35
N ARG A 117 -15.83 5.36 10.09
CA ARG A 117 -15.92 6.60 10.90
C ARG A 117 -14.85 6.66 12.01
N ARG A 118 -14.46 5.51 12.55
CA ARG A 118 -13.40 5.40 13.57
C ARG A 118 -12.02 5.55 12.96
N ALA A 119 -11.79 4.99 11.76
CA ALA A 119 -10.55 5.17 11.01
C ALA A 119 -10.30 6.66 10.72
N ILE A 120 -11.30 7.36 10.17
CA ILE A 120 -11.23 8.82 9.93
C ILE A 120 -10.92 9.57 11.23
N ARG A 121 -11.59 9.23 12.33
CA ARG A 121 -11.36 9.88 13.63
C ARG A 121 -9.95 9.65 14.20
N HIS A 122 -9.32 8.51 13.90
CA HIS A 122 -7.92 8.27 14.28
C HIS A 122 -6.98 9.13 13.43
N LEU A 123 -7.22 9.20 12.12
CA LEU A 123 -6.43 10.02 11.18
C LEU A 123 -6.47 11.51 11.54
N GLU A 124 -7.66 12.05 11.85
CA GLU A 124 -7.83 13.44 12.32
C GLU A 124 -7.06 13.76 13.60
N LYS A 125 -6.72 12.75 14.40
CA LYS A 125 -5.92 12.88 15.63
C LYS A 125 -4.42 12.70 15.38
N GLY A 126 -3.98 12.64 14.13
CA GLY A 126 -2.59 12.41 13.74
C GLY A 126 -2.10 10.97 13.98
N ARG A 127 -3.00 10.01 14.15
CA ARG A 127 -2.63 8.60 14.34
C ARG A 127 -2.50 7.91 12.99
N VAL A 128 -1.55 7.00 12.87
CA VAL A 128 -1.45 6.12 11.70
C VAL A 128 -2.50 5.03 11.80
N VAL A 129 -3.25 4.80 10.72
CA VAL A 129 -4.22 3.70 10.63
C VAL A 129 -3.69 2.62 9.71
N VAL A 130 -3.44 1.42 10.23
CA VAL A 130 -3.02 0.25 9.46
C VAL A 130 -4.23 -0.63 9.16
N CYS A 131 -4.60 -0.75 7.90
CA CYS A 131 -5.72 -1.57 7.45
C CYS A 131 -5.24 -2.99 7.15
N ALA A 132 -5.75 -3.95 7.92
CA ALA A 132 -5.39 -5.37 7.84
C ALA A 132 -6.54 -6.23 7.29
N ALA A 133 -6.22 -7.47 6.90
CA ALA A 133 -7.12 -8.45 6.31
C ALA A 133 -7.81 -7.98 5.01
N GLY A 134 -7.18 -7.06 4.27
CA GLY A 134 -7.71 -6.52 3.02
C GLY A 134 -9.14 -5.97 3.15
N ILE A 135 -10.08 -6.57 2.42
CA ILE A 135 -11.52 -6.27 2.51
C ILE A 135 -12.33 -7.37 3.19
N GLY A 136 -11.67 -8.42 3.70
CA GLY A 136 -12.34 -9.52 4.41
C GLY A 136 -13.06 -10.52 3.51
N THR A 137 -12.85 -10.47 2.18
CA THR A 137 -13.43 -11.42 1.23
C THR A 137 -12.37 -12.00 0.29
N PRO A 138 -12.43 -13.30 -0.04
CA PRO A 138 -11.57 -13.92 -1.06
C PRO A 138 -11.73 -13.29 -2.45
N TYR A 139 -10.84 -13.67 -3.37
CA TYR A 139 -10.76 -13.23 -4.78
C TYR A 139 -10.29 -11.80 -5.03
N PHE A 140 -10.05 -11.02 -3.98
CA PHE A 140 -9.53 -9.66 -4.09
C PHE A 140 -8.07 -9.57 -3.66
N THR A 141 -7.33 -8.66 -4.28
CA THR A 141 -5.93 -8.43 -3.93
C THR A 141 -5.79 -7.36 -2.85
N THR A 142 -4.59 -7.24 -2.30
CA THR A 142 -4.24 -6.12 -1.40
C THR A 142 -4.20 -4.77 -2.12
N ASP A 143 -4.04 -4.74 -3.45
CA ASP A 143 -4.13 -3.51 -4.23
C ASP A 143 -5.59 -3.06 -4.33
N THR A 144 -6.54 -3.98 -4.58
CA THR A 144 -7.98 -3.64 -4.54
C THR A 144 -8.38 -3.13 -3.16
N ALA A 145 -7.90 -3.78 -2.10
CA ALA A 145 -8.14 -3.33 -0.74
C ALA A 145 -7.56 -1.93 -0.48
N ALA A 146 -6.36 -1.64 -0.98
CA ALA A 146 -5.75 -0.31 -0.84
C ALA A 146 -6.61 0.78 -1.49
N VAL A 147 -7.14 0.54 -2.69
CA VAL A 147 -8.04 1.50 -3.35
C VAL A 147 -9.34 1.68 -2.54
N ILE A 148 -9.98 0.59 -2.11
CA ILE A 148 -11.21 0.67 -1.30
C ILE A 148 -10.97 1.45 -0.01
N ARG A 149 -9.92 1.11 0.74
CA ARG A 149 -9.59 1.79 2.00
C ARG A 149 -9.26 3.26 1.78
N ALA A 150 -8.57 3.60 0.70
CA ALA A 150 -8.23 4.97 0.36
C ALA A 150 -9.50 5.80 0.08
N LEU A 151 -10.45 5.24 -0.66
CA LEU A 151 -11.75 5.88 -0.92
C LEU A 151 -12.57 6.03 0.37
N GLU A 152 -12.65 4.99 1.20
CA GLU A 152 -13.40 5.04 2.45
C GLU A 152 -12.85 6.07 3.42
N ILE A 153 -11.52 6.18 3.53
CA ILE A 153 -10.88 7.21 4.36
C ILE A 153 -10.74 8.53 3.62
N GLU A 154 -11.27 8.73 2.42
CA GLU A 154 -11.15 10.00 1.67
C GLU A 154 -9.68 10.46 1.53
N ALA A 155 -8.79 9.54 1.16
CA ALA A 155 -7.41 9.87 0.84
C ALA A 155 -7.32 10.62 -0.50
N ASP A 156 -6.44 11.60 -0.56
CA ASP A 156 -6.20 12.40 -1.77
C ASP A 156 -5.27 11.67 -2.76
N LEU A 157 -4.49 10.70 -2.27
CA LEU A 157 -3.47 9.98 -3.03
C LEU A 157 -3.26 8.56 -2.49
N ILE A 158 -3.07 7.61 -3.40
CA ILE A 158 -2.51 6.30 -3.08
C ILE A 158 -1.05 6.27 -3.51
N CYS A 159 -0.14 5.98 -2.58
CA CYS A 159 1.28 5.77 -2.87
C CYS A 159 1.60 4.28 -2.80
N LYS A 160 1.78 3.63 -3.96
CA LYS A 160 2.20 2.23 -4.06
C LYS A 160 3.72 2.15 -4.04
N ALA A 161 4.25 1.81 -2.87
CA ALA A 161 5.66 1.58 -2.63
C ALA A 161 6.08 0.20 -3.17
N THR A 162 7.01 0.19 -4.12
CA THR A 162 7.52 -1.02 -4.79
C THR A 162 9.04 -1.10 -4.73
N ARG A 163 9.62 -2.14 -5.34
CA ARG A 163 11.07 -2.33 -5.47
C ARG A 163 11.69 -1.64 -6.70
N VAL A 164 10.86 -1.07 -7.58
CA VAL A 164 11.27 -0.45 -8.85
C VAL A 164 10.84 1.01 -8.88
N ASP A 165 11.49 1.80 -9.73
CA ASP A 165 11.36 3.27 -9.76
C ASP A 165 10.06 3.80 -10.37
N GLY A 166 9.10 2.94 -10.70
CA GLY A 166 7.84 3.33 -11.30
C GLY A 166 7.18 2.20 -12.09
N VAL A 167 6.38 2.59 -13.07
CA VAL A 167 5.75 1.69 -14.04
C VAL A 167 6.60 1.69 -15.30
N PHE A 168 6.89 0.50 -15.78
CA PHE A 168 7.67 0.25 -16.99
C PHE A 168 6.81 -0.48 -18.01
N ASP A 169 7.21 -0.42 -19.27
CA ASP A 169 6.59 -1.17 -20.37
C ASP A 169 6.79 -2.69 -20.23
N MET A 170 7.91 -3.11 -19.64
CA MET A 170 8.24 -4.50 -19.29
C MET A 170 8.95 -4.60 -17.95
N ASP A 171 9.34 -5.81 -17.50
CA ASP A 171 10.02 -5.99 -16.21
C ASP A 171 11.44 -5.40 -16.23
N PRO A 172 11.75 -4.30 -15.51
CA PRO A 172 13.09 -3.75 -15.52
C PRO A 172 14.12 -4.67 -14.84
N LEU A 173 13.68 -5.67 -14.06
CA LEU A 173 14.57 -6.65 -13.44
C LEU A 173 14.96 -7.79 -14.38
N MET A 174 14.18 -8.03 -15.43
CA MET A 174 14.45 -9.05 -16.46
C MET A 174 14.93 -8.46 -17.78
N HIS A 175 14.57 -7.19 -18.04
CA HIS A 175 14.79 -6.47 -19.30
C HIS A 175 15.47 -5.13 -19.02
N PRO A 176 16.81 -5.03 -19.18
CA PRO A 176 17.55 -3.78 -18.98
C PRO A 176 17.08 -2.62 -19.88
N GLU A 177 16.45 -2.93 -21.01
CA GLU A 177 15.89 -2.00 -21.98
C GLU A 177 14.54 -1.40 -21.59
N ALA A 178 13.96 -1.83 -20.46
CA ALA A 178 12.65 -1.38 -20.02
C ALA A 178 12.57 0.15 -19.86
N VAL A 179 11.54 0.74 -20.45
CA VAL A 179 11.34 2.19 -20.46
C VAL A 179 10.33 2.57 -19.38
N LYS A 180 10.75 3.46 -18.48
CA LYS A 180 9.88 4.00 -17.42
C LYS A 180 8.92 5.05 -18.00
N PHE A 181 7.66 4.98 -17.58
CA PHE A 181 6.69 6.05 -17.83
C PHE A 181 6.73 7.08 -16.69
N ASP A 182 6.68 8.37 -17.00
CA ASP A 182 6.54 9.40 -15.94
C ASP A 182 5.07 9.60 -15.54
N THR A 183 4.17 9.53 -16.51
CA THR A 183 2.72 9.69 -16.33
C THR A 183 1.95 8.71 -17.18
N LEU A 184 0.86 8.15 -16.66
CA LEU A 184 -0.04 7.25 -17.37
C LEU A 184 -1.50 7.59 -17.06
N SER A 185 -2.39 7.40 -18.05
CA SER A 185 -3.81 7.31 -17.75
C SER A 185 -4.19 5.92 -17.25
N TYR A 186 -5.29 5.81 -16.50
CA TYR A 186 -5.83 4.49 -16.14
C TYR A 186 -6.20 3.67 -17.38
N THR A 187 -6.65 4.34 -18.44
CA THR A 187 -6.96 3.70 -19.73
C THR A 187 -5.71 3.11 -20.37
N ASP A 188 -4.56 3.80 -20.32
CA ASP A 188 -3.29 3.27 -20.83
C ASP A 188 -2.83 2.06 -20.04
N VAL A 189 -2.94 2.10 -18.70
CA VAL A 189 -2.60 0.97 -17.83
C VAL A 189 -3.41 -0.27 -18.21
N LEU A 190 -4.72 -0.13 -18.42
CA LEU A 190 -5.59 -1.23 -18.82
C LEU A 190 -5.33 -1.71 -20.25
N LYS A 191 -5.21 -0.79 -21.22
CA LYS A 191 -5.00 -1.14 -22.64
C LYS A 191 -3.67 -1.83 -22.89
N LYS A 192 -2.61 -1.38 -22.20
CA LYS A 192 -1.25 -1.94 -22.34
C LYS A 192 -0.98 -3.06 -21.34
N SER A 193 -1.97 -3.46 -20.53
CA SER A 193 -1.83 -4.49 -19.48
C SER A 193 -0.60 -4.26 -18.57
N LEU A 194 -0.34 -3.00 -18.21
CA LEU A 194 0.84 -2.64 -17.41
C LEU A 194 0.68 -3.15 -15.98
N ARG A 195 1.76 -3.70 -15.41
CA ARG A 195 1.77 -4.27 -14.05
C ARG A 195 1.85 -3.19 -12.97
N VAL A 196 0.75 -2.45 -12.81
CA VAL A 196 0.60 -1.42 -11.76
C VAL A 196 -0.08 -1.99 -10.53
N MET A 197 -1.32 -2.43 -10.69
CA MET A 197 -2.19 -3.12 -9.74
C MET A 197 -3.07 -4.07 -10.55
N ASP A 198 -3.90 -4.89 -9.90
CA ASP A 198 -4.91 -5.66 -10.63
C ASP A 198 -5.95 -4.75 -11.31
N ALA A 199 -6.60 -5.28 -12.36
CA ALA A 199 -7.54 -4.52 -13.17
C ALA A 199 -8.75 -4.00 -12.38
N ALA A 200 -9.19 -4.71 -11.32
CA ALA A 200 -10.29 -4.26 -10.48
C ALA A 200 -9.89 -3.03 -9.65
N ALA A 201 -8.69 -3.04 -9.06
CA ALA A 201 -8.12 -1.89 -8.36
C ALA A 201 -7.97 -0.67 -9.28
N ILE A 202 -7.40 -0.86 -10.48
CA ILE A 202 -7.23 0.23 -11.48
C ILE A 202 -8.57 0.81 -11.93
N SER A 203 -9.56 -0.04 -12.21
CA SER A 203 -10.89 0.41 -12.63
C SER A 203 -11.57 1.20 -11.51
N LEU A 204 -11.52 0.71 -10.27
CA LEU A 204 -12.09 1.39 -9.12
C LEU A 204 -11.42 2.75 -8.86
N ALA A 205 -10.08 2.83 -9.01
CA ALA A 205 -9.34 4.06 -8.84
C ALA A 205 -9.69 5.09 -9.93
N ARG A 206 -9.83 4.64 -11.18
CA ARG A 206 -10.27 5.46 -12.31
C ARG A 206 -11.65 6.07 -12.08
N ASP A 207 -12.63 5.22 -11.75
CA ASP A 207 -14.03 5.64 -11.64
C ASP A 207 -14.24 6.65 -10.50
N ASN A 208 -13.35 6.63 -9.49
CA ASN A 208 -13.34 7.59 -8.37
C ASN A 208 -12.26 8.67 -8.49
N LYS A 209 -11.50 8.70 -9.58
CA LYS A 209 -10.48 9.72 -9.89
C LYS A 209 -9.42 9.89 -8.79
N ILE A 210 -9.09 8.82 -8.05
CA ILE A 210 -8.07 8.86 -7.00
C ILE A 210 -6.67 8.59 -7.58
N PRO A 211 -5.75 9.56 -7.60
CA PRO A 211 -4.45 9.38 -8.22
C PRO A 211 -3.62 8.32 -7.50
N ILE A 212 -2.76 7.63 -8.27
CA ILE A 212 -1.84 6.62 -7.77
C ILE A 212 -0.43 7.04 -8.15
N ILE A 213 0.49 7.07 -7.18
CA ILE A 213 1.93 7.17 -7.45
C ILE A 213 2.57 5.81 -7.20
N VAL A 214 3.28 5.30 -8.21
CA VAL A 214 4.13 4.11 -8.08
C VAL A 214 5.56 4.57 -7.96
N LEU A 215 6.24 4.18 -6.88
CA LEU A 215 7.62 4.59 -6.63
C LEU A 215 8.45 3.48 -6.01
N ASN A 216 9.77 3.68 -5.99
CA ASN A 216 10.71 2.80 -5.31
C ASN A 216 10.83 3.20 -3.85
N MET A 217 10.55 2.26 -2.96
CA MET A 217 10.67 2.48 -1.52
C MET A 217 12.11 2.40 -1.02
N LYS A 218 13.03 1.78 -1.77
CA LYS A 218 14.45 1.67 -1.35
C LYS A 218 15.19 3.01 -1.44
N ILE A 219 14.63 3.98 -2.15
CA ILE A 219 15.18 5.33 -2.24
C ILE A 219 14.73 6.10 -0.98
N PRO A 220 15.66 6.59 -0.14
CA PRO A 220 15.30 7.35 1.05
C PRO A 220 14.52 8.63 0.74
N ALA A 221 13.55 8.95 1.60
CA ALA A 221 12.66 10.10 1.51
C ALA A 221 11.81 10.16 0.23
N ASN A 222 11.77 9.10 -0.59
CA ASN A 222 11.07 9.12 -1.87
C ASN A 222 9.55 9.26 -1.69
N ILE A 223 9.01 8.66 -0.61
CA ILE A 223 7.60 8.82 -0.24
C ILE A 223 7.33 10.27 0.15
N LYS A 224 8.17 10.87 1.01
CA LYS A 224 8.05 12.26 1.44
C LYS A 224 8.05 13.23 0.25
N LYS A 225 8.98 13.05 -0.70
CA LYS A 225 9.09 13.86 -1.92
C LYS A 225 7.84 13.75 -2.79
N ALA A 226 7.37 12.52 -3.03
CA ALA A 226 6.16 12.27 -3.81
C ALA A 226 4.92 12.95 -3.20
N VAL A 227 4.70 12.81 -1.89
CA VAL A 227 3.55 13.43 -1.21
C VAL A 227 3.71 14.95 -1.05
N SER A 228 4.91 15.49 -1.24
CA SER A 228 5.16 16.93 -1.29
C SER A 228 4.91 17.54 -2.69
N GLY A 229 4.55 16.72 -3.69
CA GLY A 229 4.27 17.16 -5.06
C GLY A 229 5.47 17.11 -6.01
N GLU A 230 6.63 16.59 -5.58
CA GLU A 230 7.74 16.33 -6.48
C GLU A 230 7.38 15.22 -7.48
N ARG A 231 7.89 15.32 -8.71
CA ARG A 231 7.70 14.30 -9.75
C ARG A 231 8.56 13.07 -9.47
N ILE A 232 8.05 12.21 -8.61
CA ILE A 232 8.67 10.95 -8.21
C ILE A 232 7.91 9.78 -8.82
N GLY A 233 8.68 8.83 -9.36
CA GLY A 233 8.15 7.59 -9.86
C GLY A 233 7.27 7.76 -11.10
N THR A 234 6.13 7.07 -11.12
CA THR A 234 5.11 7.19 -12.17
C THR A 234 3.78 7.61 -11.55
N ILE A 235 3.17 8.65 -12.11
CA ILE A 235 1.84 9.12 -11.70
C ILE A 235 0.79 8.51 -12.62
N VAL A 236 -0.16 7.78 -12.05
CA VAL A 236 -1.34 7.26 -12.74
C VAL A 236 -2.55 8.07 -12.31
N GLN A 237 -3.17 8.77 -13.26
CA GLN A 237 -4.31 9.64 -12.99
C GLN A 237 -5.16 9.82 -14.26
N GLU A 238 -6.40 10.29 -14.12
CA GLU A 238 -7.21 10.63 -15.29
C GLU A 238 -6.61 11.89 -15.95
N HIS A 239 -6.67 11.97 -17.28
CA HIS A 239 -6.28 13.20 -17.95
C HIS A 239 -7.22 14.32 -17.49
N LYS A 240 -6.66 15.43 -17.00
CA LYS A 240 -7.45 16.65 -16.83
C LYS A 240 -7.88 17.09 -18.24
N SER A 241 -9.17 16.99 -18.52
CA SER A 241 -9.81 17.68 -19.65
C SER A 241 -9.56 19.18 -19.58
#